data_AF-A0A847IRU3-F1
#
_entry.id   AF-A0A847IRU3-F1
#
_cell.length_a   1.000
_cell.length_b   1.000
_cell.length_c   1.000
_cell.angle_alpha   90.00
_cell.angle_beta   90.00
_cell.angle_gamma   90.00
#
_symmetry.space_group_name_H-M   'P 1'
#
loop_
_entity.id
_entity.type
_entity.pdbx_description
1 polymer ?
#
loop_
_entity_poly.entity_id
_entity_poly.type
_entity_poly.pdbx_seq_one_letter_code
_entity_poly.pdbx_strand_id
1 'polypeptide(L)'
;IMDRILFAMAGGLESVGRTGSLQVMYLIQTAINMLIPSASAKAAMTMPIMAPFSDLVGVSRQATVLAFQFGDGFTNMITPISGVLMAVLGVARIPYTRWVRWVWRFILGLIVAGSLLLLPTLFIWK
;
A
#
# COMPACT_ATOMS: atom_id res chain seq x y z
N ILE A 1 7.02 -1.67 17.92
CA ILE A 1 5.72 -0.95 17.86
C ILE A 1 5.01 -1.24 16.54
N MET A 2 5.67 -1.05 15.40
CA MET A 2 5.17 -1.47 14.07
C MET A 2 4.73 -2.94 14.01
N ASP A 3 5.52 -3.86 14.57
CA ASP A 3 5.17 -5.29 14.58
C ASP A 3 3.87 -5.59 15.34
N ARG A 4 3.55 -4.81 16.38
CA ARG A 4 2.29 -4.95 17.12
C ARG A 4 1.10 -4.41 16.31
N ILE A 5 1.30 -3.37 15.51
CA ILE A 5 0.28 -2.84 14.61
C ILE A 5 0.00 -3.86 13.51
N LEU A 6 1.04 -4.42 12.90
CA LEU A 6 0.91 -5.47 11.87
C LEU A 6 0.25 -6.74 12.42
N PHE A 7 0.61 -7.15 13.65
CA PHE A 7 0.01 -8.32 14.30
C PHE A 7 -1.46 -8.08 14.71
N ALA A 8 -1.78 -6.89 15.25
CA ALA A 8 -3.16 -6.53 15.57
C ALA A 8 -4.04 -6.47 14.31
N MET A 9 -3.48 -6.00 13.20
CA MET A 9 -4.14 -5.99 11.90
C MET A 9 -4.32 -7.39 11.32
N ALA A 10 -3.35 -8.29 11.50
CA ALA A 10 -3.48 -9.71 11.13
C ALA A 10 -4.61 -10.42 11.91
N GLY A 11 -4.77 -10.12 13.20
CA GLY A 11 -5.87 -10.69 14.01
C GLY A 11 -7.27 -10.23 13.59
N GLY A 12 -7.40 -9.05 12.95
CA GLY A 12 -8.68 -8.57 12.40
C GLY A 12 -9.05 -9.19 11.05
N LEU A 13 -8.12 -9.91 10.41
CA LEU A 13 -8.28 -10.39 9.03
C LEU A 13 -8.80 -11.84 8.91
N GLU A 14 -8.82 -12.62 10.00
CA GLU A 14 -9.36 -13.99 9.99
C GLU A 14 -10.86 -14.05 9.63
N SER A 15 -11.62 -12.98 9.91
CA SER A 15 -13.08 -12.96 9.71
C SER A 15 -13.55 -12.36 8.37
N VAL A 16 -12.65 -11.87 7.52
CA VAL A 16 -13.02 -10.99 6.36
C VAL A 16 -13.01 -11.72 5.01
N GLY A 17 -12.63 -13.01 4.99
CA GLY A 17 -12.56 -13.81 3.77
C GLY A 17 -11.46 -13.38 2.79
N ARG A 18 -11.21 -14.20 1.77
CA ARG A 18 -10.07 -14.05 0.84
C ARG A 18 -9.98 -12.67 0.17
N THR A 19 -11.11 -12.14 -0.27
CA THR A 19 -11.19 -10.82 -0.91
C THR A 19 -10.96 -9.68 0.07
N GLY A 20 -11.59 -9.74 1.25
CA GLY A 20 -11.42 -8.72 2.28
C GLY A 20 -9.99 -8.64 2.76
N SER A 21 -9.34 -9.78 2.92
CA SER A 21 -7.95 -9.83 3.39
C SER A 21 -6.98 -9.21 2.40
N LEU A 22 -7.12 -9.47 1.10
CA LEU A 22 -6.29 -8.81 0.07
C LEU A 22 -6.49 -7.28 0.07
N GLN A 23 -7.73 -6.81 0.23
CA GLN A 23 -8.03 -5.37 0.23
C GLN A 23 -7.49 -4.67 1.48
N VAL A 24 -7.60 -5.30 2.65
CA VAL A 24 -7.02 -4.75 3.87
C VAL A 24 -5.50 -4.75 3.79
N MET A 25 -4.88 -5.82 3.28
CA MET A 25 -3.43 -5.85 3.01
C MET A 25 -3.00 -4.67 2.14
N TYR A 26 -3.74 -4.39 1.05
CA TYR A 26 -3.52 -3.22 0.20
C TYR A 26 -3.61 -1.89 0.98
N LEU A 27 -4.70 -1.68 1.73
CA LEU A 27 -4.93 -0.47 2.51
C LEU A 27 -3.87 -0.22 3.59
N ILE A 28 -3.42 -1.28 4.27
CA ILE A 28 -2.36 -1.23 5.26
C ILE A 28 -1.08 -0.69 4.61
N GLN A 29 -0.72 -1.21 3.43
CA GLN A 29 0.48 -0.76 2.73
C GLN A 29 0.37 0.66 2.21
N THR A 30 -0.80 1.07 1.75
CA THR A 30 -1.07 2.48 1.41
C THR A 30 -0.89 3.40 2.61
N ALA A 31 -1.41 3.01 3.78
CA ALA A 31 -1.28 3.81 5.01
C ALA A 31 0.17 3.88 5.49
N ILE A 32 0.87 2.74 5.54
CA ILE A 32 2.28 2.69 5.95
C ILE A 32 3.17 3.47 4.98
N ASN A 33 2.84 3.51 3.69
CA ASN A 33 3.60 4.26 2.70
C ASN A 33 3.64 5.78 2.94
N MET A 34 2.60 6.34 3.55
CA MET A 34 2.61 7.77 3.92
C MET A 34 3.63 8.08 5.02
N LEU A 35 4.01 7.07 5.82
CA LEU A 35 5.00 7.20 6.90
C LEU A 35 6.40 6.78 6.46
N ILE A 36 6.50 5.73 5.66
CA ILE A 36 7.75 5.12 5.20
C ILE A 36 7.75 5.11 3.67
N PRO A 37 8.32 6.13 3.00
CA PRO A 37 8.34 6.20 1.54
C PRO A 37 9.32 5.19 0.89
N SER A 38 10.20 4.55 1.68
CA SER A 38 11.14 3.56 1.17
C SER A 38 10.47 2.20 0.93
N ALA A 39 10.35 1.82 -0.34
CA ALA A 39 9.79 0.53 -0.77
C ALA A 39 10.57 -0.66 -0.20
N SER A 40 11.89 -0.66 -0.32
CA SER A 40 12.74 -1.77 0.14
C SER A 40 12.66 -1.95 1.66
N ALA A 41 12.63 -0.86 2.43
CA ALA A 41 12.53 -0.93 3.88
C ALA A 41 11.17 -1.53 4.31
N LYS A 42 10.07 -1.12 3.68
CA LYS A 42 8.76 -1.69 3.98
C LYS A 42 8.64 -3.14 3.54
N ALA A 43 9.15 -3.49 2.36
CA ALA A 43 9.12 -4.88 1.89
C ALA A 43 9.86 -5.79 2.87
N ALA A 44 11.05 -5.39 3.34
CA ALA A 44 11.84 -6.15 4.30
C ALA A 44 11.11 -6.38 5.64
N MET A 45 10.27 -5.43 6.09
CA MET A 45 9.53 -5.55 7.34
C MET A 45 8.19 -6.28 7.20
N THR A 46 7.46 -6.01 6.12
CA THR A 46 6.05 -6.44 6.01
C THR A 46 5.88 -7.76 5.26
N MET A 47 6.72 -8.06 4.26
CA MET A 47 6.61 -9.30 3.49
C MET A 47 6.81 -10.58 4.32
N PRO A 48 7.73 -10.63 5.30
CA PRO A 48 7.88 -11.82 6.15
C PRO A 48 6.61 -12.19 6.93
N ILE A 49 5.74 -11.20 7.20
CA ILE A 49 4.45 -11.40 7.88
C ILE A 49 3.34 -11.66 6.85
N MET A 50 3.30 -10.89 5.76
CA MET A 50 2.25 -10.98 4.76
C MET A 50 2.29 -12.27 3.93
N ALA A 51 3.47 -12.85 3.70
CA ALA A 51 3.62 -14.11 2.96
C ALA A 51 2.99 -15.32 3.68
N PRO A 52 3.31 -15.64 4.94
CA PRO A 52 2.62 -16.73 5.65
C PRO A 52 1.15 -16.40 5.89
N PHE A 53 0.81 -15.12 6.11
CA PHE A 53 -0.57 -14.70 6.26
C PHE A 53 -1.40 -14.94 4.99
N SER A 54 -0.85 -14.66 3.80
CA SER A 54 -1.55 -14.91 2.56
C SER A 54 -1.81 -16.39 2.33
N ASP A 55 -0.85 -17.25 2.71
CA ASP A 55 -1.03 -18.70 2.63
C ASP A 55 -2.17 -19.18 3.55
N LEU A 56 -2.29 -18.62 4.76
CA LEU A 56 -3.35 -18.94 5.72
C LEU A 56 -4.75 -18.56 5.22
N VAL A 57 -4.88 -17.41 4.55
CA VAL A 57 -6.18 -16.91 4.04
C VAL A 57 -6.47 -17.39 2.61
N GLY A 58 -5.60 -18.22 2.03
CA GLY A 58 -5.77 -18.76 0.68
C GLY A 58 -5.62 -17.72 -0.43
N VAL A 59 -4.82 -16.67 -0.19
CA VAL A 59 -4.41 -15.66 -1.18
C VAL A 59 -3.02 -16.03 -1.69
N SER A 60 -2.82 -16.00 -3.00
CA SER A 60 -1.51 -16.29 -3.58
C SER A 60 -0.47 -15.23 -3.18
N ARG A 61 0.77 -15.66 -2.94
CA ARG A 61 1.87 -14.75 -2.59
C ARG A 61 2.11 -13.70 -3.68
N GLN A 62 1.85 -14.02 -4.94
CA GLN A 62 1.93 -13.09 -6.06
C GLN A 62 0.89 -11.97 -5.94
N ALA A 63 -0.35 -12.29 -5.56
CA ALA A 63 -1.39 -11.30 -5.29
C ALA A 63 -1.01 -10.41 -4.10
N THR A 64 -0.40 -10.98 -3.07
CA THR A 64 0.16 -10.24 -1.92
C THR A 64 1.25 -9.25 -2.35
N VAL A 65 2.16 -9.66 -3.23
CA VAL A 65 3.22 -8.79 -3.75
C VAL A 65 2.64 -7.67 -4.62
N LEU A 66 1.61 -7.94 -5.41
CA LEU A 66 0.89 -6.90 -6.14
C LEU A 66 0.17 -5.92 -5.20
N ALA A 67 -0.48 -6.40 -4.15
CA ALA A 67 -1.13 -5.55 -3.16
C ALA A 67 -0.12 -4.61 -2.49
N PHE A 68 1.08 -5.12 -2.16
CA PHE A 68 2.17 -4.28 -1.69
C PHE A 68 2.60 -3.23 -2.72
N GLN A 69 2.85 -3.62 -3.97
CA GLN A 69 3.32 -2.70 -5.01
C GLN A 69 2.32 -1.58 -5.30
N PHE A 70 1.03 -1.92 -5.39
CA PHE A 70 -0.01 -0.91 -5.59
C PHE A 70 -0.17 -0.02 -4.35
N GLY A 71 0.01 -0.56 -3.14
CA GLY A 71 -0.03 0.23 -1.92
C GLY A 71 1.16 1.20 -1.77
N ASP A 72 2.32 0.80 -2.31
CA ASP A 72 3.58 1.55 -2.24
C ASP A 72 3.72 2.66 -3.28
N GLY A 73 3.16 2.51 -4.49
CA GLY A 73 3.44 3.45 -5.57
C GLY A 73 2.73 4.81 -5.43
N PHE A 74 1.41 4.79 -5.20
CA PHE A 74 0.57 5.96 -5.48
C PHE A 74 0.73 7.11 -4.49
N THR A 75 0.84 6.82 -3.20
CA THR A 75 0.90 7.88 -2.17
C THR A 75 2.27 8.57 -2.10
N ASN A 76 3.30 8.05 -2.74
CA ASN A 76 4.62 8.72 -2.85
C ASN A 76 4.54 10.11 -3.49
N MET A 77 3.50 10.37 -4.30
CA MET A 77 3.23 11.67 -4.92
C MET A 77 2.79 12.75 -3.92
N ILE A 78 2.41 12.38 -2.70
CA ILE A 78 1.98 13.29 -1.64
C ILE A 78 2.68 13.04 -0.29
N THR A 79 3.60 12.08 -0.21
CA THR A 79 4.31 11.82 1.05
C THR A 79 5.29 12.97 1.36
N PRO A 80 5.10 13.75 2.44
CA PRO A 80 5.93 14.92 2.73
C PRO A 80 7.36 14.53 3.15
N ILE A 81 7.55 13.30 3.63
CA ILE A 81 8.85 12.72 4.02
C ILE A 81 9.65 12.28 2.78
N SER A 82 9.04 12.26 1.58
CA SER A 82 9.73 11.92 0.34
C SER A 82 10.68 13.04 -0.08
N GLY A 83 11.98 12.81 0.11
CA GLY A 83 13.03 13.75 -0.32
C GLY A 83 12.98 14.05 -1.83
N VAL A 84 12.61 13.05 -2.64
CA VAL A 84 12.46 13.21 -4.09
C VAL A 84 11.33 14.17 -4.43
N LEU A 85 10.16 14.02 -3.80
CA LEU A 85 9.01 14.91 -4.02
C LEU A 85 9.36 16.36 -3.64
N MET A 86 9.96 16.55 -2.47
CA MET A 86 10.33 17.88 -1.97
C MET A 86 11.41 18.54 -2.86
N ALA A 87 12.38 17.78 -3.36
CA ALA A 87 13.39 18.29 -4.29
C ALA A 87 12.77 18.75 -5.62
N VAL A 88 11.90 17.94 -6.22
CA VAL A 88 11.23 18.27 -7.49
C VAL A 88 10.34 19.51 -7.34
N LEU A 89 9.55 19.59 -6.27
CA LEU A 89 8.70 20.75 -5.98
C LEU A 89 9.54 22.03 -5.74
N GLY A 90 10.69 21.89 -5.10
CA GLY A 90 11.65 22.98 -4.90
C GLY A 90 12.19 23.54 -6.21
N VAL A 91 12.61 22.66 -7.14
CA VAL A 91 13.08 23.06 -8.48
C VAL A 91 11.95 23.70 -9.28
N ALA A 92 10.74 23.14 -9.22
CA ALA A 92 9.57 23.68 -9.91
C ALA A 92 8.99 24.95 -9.27
N ARG A 93 9.49 25.37 -8.10
CA ARG A 93 8.95 26.48 -7.28
C ARG A 93 7.45 26.35 -6.97
N ILE A 94 6.97 25.12 -6.77
CA ILE A 94 5.56 24.83 -6.46
C ILE A 94 5.42 24.56 -4.95
N PRO A 95 4.58 25.32 -4.22
CA PRO A 95 4.31 25.02 -2.81
C PRO A 95 3.66 23.64 -2.65
N TYR A 96 4.14 22.85 -1.69
CA TYR A 96 3.62 21.51 -1.41
C TYR A 96 2.09 21.46 -1.21
N THR A 97 1.53 22.43 -0.48
CA THR A 97 0.08 22.52 -0.25
C THR A 97 -0.73 22.70 -1.53
N ARG A 98 -0.19 23.45 -2.51
CA ARG A 98 -0.80 23.64 -3.83
C ARG A 98 -0.74 22.36 -4.64
N TRP A 99 0.39 21.65 -4.60
CA TRP A 99 0.56 20.36 -5.26
C TRP A 99 -0.43 19.31 -4.75
N VAL A 100 -0.51 19.13 -3.42
CA VAL A 100 -1.43 18.16 -2.79
C VAL A 100 -2.88 18.44 -3.20
N ARG A 101 -3.32 19.72 -3.15
CA ARG A 101 -4.68 20.13 -3.54
C ARG A 101 -4.99 19.87 -5.02
N TRP A 102 -3.96 19.83 -5.87
CA TRP A 102 -4.11 19.52 -7.28
C TRP A 102 -4.17 18.01 -7.52
N VAL A 103 -3.30 17.22 -6.88
CA VAL A 103 -3.12 15.80 -7.21
C VAL A 103 -4.00 14.84 -6.41
N TRP A 104 -4.59 15.24 -5.27
CA TRP A 104 -5.29 14.30 -4.38
C TRP A 104 -6.44 13.52 -5.04
N ARG A 105 -7.20 14.14 -5.95
CA ARG A 105 -8.30 13.48 -6.69
C ARG A 105 -7.77 12.38 -7.60
N PHE A 106 -6.63 12.63 -8.23
CA PHE A 106 -5.95 11.66 -9.09
C PHE A 106 -5.43 10.48 -8.27
N ILE A 107 -4.84 10.73 -7.10
CA ILE A 107 -4.36 9.68 -6.20
C ILE A 107 -5.51 8.82 -5.68
N LEU A 108 -6.63 9.42 -5.28
CA LEU A 108 -7.81 8.66 -4.90
C LEU A 108 -8.31 7.77 -6.05
N GLY A 109 -8.31 8.29 -7.28
CA GLY A 109 -8.63 7.50 -8.47
C GLY A 109 -7.69 6.31 -8.66
N LEU A 110 -6.38 6.50 -8.49
CA LEU A 110 -5.39 5.42 -8.55
C LEU A 110 -5.57 4.41 -7.42
N ILE A 111 -5.93 4.84 -6.21
CA ILE A 111 -6.15 3.94 -5.07
C ILE A 111 -7.34 3.02 -5.35
N VAL A 112 -8.45 3.59 -5.84
CA VAL A 112 -9.64 2.82 -6.22
C VAL A 112 -9.34 1.90 -7.40
N ALA A 113 -8.63 2.39 -8.42
CA ALA A 113 -8.23 1.57 -9.56
C ALA A 113 -7.32 0.40 -9.14
N GLY A 114 -6.34 0.64 -8.27
CA GLY A 114 -5.47 -0.38 -7.70
C GLY A 114 -6.26 -1.44 -6.93
N SER A 115 -7.18 -1.02 -6.07
CA SER A 115 -8.10 -1.92 -5.35
C SER A 115 -8.92 -2.80 -6.30
N LEU A 116 -9.48 -2.24 -7.37
CA LEU A 116 -10.25 -2.99 -8.36
C LEU A 116 -9.38 -3.97 -9.17
N LEU A 117 -8.19 -3.54 -9.58
CA LEU A 117 -7.24 -4.36 -10.35
C LEU A 117 -6.67 -5.53 -9.54
N LEU A 118 -6.76 -5.50 -8.21
CA LEU A 118 -6.39 -6.63 -7.36
C LEU A 118 -7.45 -7.73 -7.35
N LEU A 119 -8.73 -7.44 -7.60
CA LEU A 119 -9.79 -8.45 -7.53
C LEU A 119 -9.62 -9.62 -8.53
N PRO A 120 -9.27 -9.39 -9.81
CA PRO A 120 -9.02 -10.48 -10.76
C PRO A 120 -7.88 -11.42 -10.34
N THR A 121 -6.89 -10.92 -9.60
CA THR A 121 -5.72 -11.71 -9.18
C THR A 121 -6.11 -12.90 -8.30
N LEU A 122 -7.24 -12.79 -7.59
CA LEU A 122 -7.81 -13.86 -6.77
C LEU A 122 -8.35 -15.03 -7.60
N PHE A 123 -8.71 -14.80 -8.87
CA PHE A 123 -9.25 -15.84 -9.74
C PHE A 123 -8.20 -16.41 -10.70
N ILE A 124 -7.25 -15.58 -11.11
CA ILE A 124 -6.18 -15.94 -12.05
C ILE A 124 -5.08 -16.73 -11.34
N TRP A 125 -4.74 -16.35 -10.11
CA TRP A 125 -3.68 -16.98 -9.33
C TRP A 125 -4.30 -17.76 -8.18
N LYS A 126 -4.44 -19.08 -8.39
CA LYS A 126 -4.85 -20.04 -7.37
C LYS A 126 -3.65 -20.48 -6.54
#